data_AF-A0A850NPG6-F1
#
_entry.id   AF-A0A850NPG6-F1
#
_cell.length_a   1.000
_cell.length_b   1.000
_cell.length_c   1.000
_cell.angle_alpha   90.00
_cell.angle_beta   90.00
_cell.angle_gamma   90.00
#
_symmetry.space_group_name_H-M   'P 1'
#
loop_
_entity.id
_entity.type
_entity.pdbx_description
1 polymer ?
#
loop_
_entity_poly.entity_id
_entity_poly.type
_entity_poly.pdbx_seq_one_letter_code
_entity_poly.pdbx_strand_id
1 'polypeptide(L)'
;MSKLQIFPITDPSRMADIRMRRRRAVFLLAAIVLIPCWWFSGDERSGSDRHRHSSGGDRINIDIDDSQIESAISQAMGSLASILGQMKLADHARLRGAAPPSGLGPQTVAAGALSISGSCDGKLTIMPQAGLSGQVRIYARHALPNLSGGEGRTLNLNPCSGDSDQDVYLSVPAGMPLMVNSSGDGELVIGGMDGDVSVTRGGDGKLTITSARHLRLELSSDGDASVAIVDGDAVINRSGSGSLTIGDSRGDLRINASGDGDISLGVVAATTVLSQRGSGDVKIGTLSGPARLDIAGNGDLHVGLVQTDALGVAMSGSGSLRIGPGEIGVFDASLAGSDDGEVSAHVGTSRQTLSHDATLTLRHGADGSTMVPLPPLPPLPPLHPLPPG
;
A
#
# COMPACT_ATOMS: atom_id res chain seq x y z
N MET A 1 -20.80 35.95 -39.00
CA MET A 1 -20.37 36.50 -37.70
C MET A 1 -21.50 36.27 -36.70
N SER A 2 -21.37 35.27 -35.81
CA SER A 2 -22.36 35.00 -34.78
C SER A 2 -21.65 34.74 -33.46
N LYS A 3 -21.90 35.62 -32.48
CA LYS A 3 -21.33 35.62 -31.13
C LYS A 3 -21.97 34.54 -30.27
N LEU A 4 -21.16 33.81 -29.49
CA LEU A 4 -21.59 32.90 -28.44
C LEU A 4 -21.61 33.68 -27.10
N GLN A 5 -22.79 33.86 -26.49
CA GLN A 5 -22.92 34.37 -25.13
C GLN A 5 -22.96 33.19 -24.14
N ILE A 6 -22.15 33.25 -23.10
CA ILE A 6 -22.13 32.31 -21.97
C ILE A 6 -22.91 32.95 -20.82
N PHE A 7 -23.92 32.26 -20.29
CA PHE A 7 -24.54 32.55 -19.00
C PHE A 7 -24.06 31.54 -17.94
N PRO A 8 -23.73 31.96 -16.71
CA PRO A 8 -23.35 31.05 -15.63
C PRO A 8 -24.62 30.51 -14.95
N ILE A 9 -24.72 29.18 -14.80
CA ILE A 9 -25.76 28.55 -13.99
C ILE A 9 -25.20 28.29 -12.60
N THR A 10 -25.55 29.17 -11.67
CA THR A 10 -25.62 28.91 -10.23
C THR A 10 -27.01 28.34 -9.90
N ASP A 11 -27.12 27.01 -9.73
CA ASP A 11 -28.30 26.37 -9.12
C ASP A 11 -27.88 25.05 -8.41
N PRO A 12 -28.08 24.89 -7.07
CA PRO A 12 -27.65 23.73 -6.30
C PRO A 12 -28.49 22.45 -6.46
N SER A 13 -29.56 22.45 -7.26
CA SER A 13 -30.52 21.33 -7.31
C SER A 13 -30.19 20.19 -8.30
N ARG A 14 -29.04 20.23 -9.01
CA ARG A 14 -28.65 19.22 -10.02
C ARG A 14 -27.46 18.31 -9.66
N MET A 15 -27.15 18.11 -8.37
CA MET A 15 -26.04 17.23 -7.96
C MET A 15 -26.30 15.71 -8.09
N ALA A 16 -27.54 15.28 -8.34
CA ALA A 16 -27.86 13.87 -8.53
C ALA A 16 -27.49 13.33 -9.94
N ASP A 17 -27.36 14.20 -10.95
CA ASP A 17 -27.20 13.79 -12.36
C ASP A 17 -25.71 13.62 -12.77
N ILE A 18 -24.78 14.17 -11.99
CA ILE A 18 -23.33 13.99 -12.22
C ILE A 18 -22.85 12.59 -11.81
N ARG A 19 -23.56 11.92 -10.86
CA ARG A 19 -23.24 10.55 -10.45
C ARG A 19 -23.57 9.50 -11.51
N MET A 20 -24.57 9.74 -12.37
CA MET A 20 -24.91 8.81 -13.46
C MET A 20 -24.00 8.95 -14.69
N ARG A 21 -23.43 10.14 -14.94
CA ARG A 21 -22.52 10.36 -16.09
C ARG A 21 -21.16 9.67 -15.93
N ARG A 22 -20.64 9.51 -14.70
CA ARG A 22 -19.38 8.78 -14.47
C ARG A 22 -19.52 7.27 -14.67
N ARG A 23 -20.63 6.66 -14.23
CA ARG A 23 -20.86 5.21 -14.47
C ARG A 23 -21.04 4.90 -15.96
N ARG A 24 -21.75 5.76 -16.70
CA ARG A 24 -21.90 5.59 -18.16
C ARG A 24 -20.59 5.81 -18.93
N ALA A 25 -19.72 6.72 -18.49
CA ALA A 25 -18.40 6.93 -19.10
C ALA A 25 -17.46 5.72 -18.91
N VAL A 26 -17.50 5.08 -17.73
CA VAL A 26 -16.72 3.86 -17.46
C VAL A 26 -17.25 2.66 -18.25
N PHE A 27 -18.58 2.51 -18.38
CA PHE A 27 -19.17 1.48 -19.24
C PHE A 27 -18.89 1.72 -20.73
N LEU A 28 -18.85 2.98 -21.19
CA LEU A 28 -18.47 3.30 -22.58
C LEU A 28 -16.98 3.07 -22.85
N LEU A 29 -16.10 3.36 -21.90
CA LEU A 29 -14.66 3.05 -22.02
C LEU A 29 -14.40 1.54 -22.00
N ALA A 30 -15.08 0.78 -21.14
CA ALA A 30 -15.01 -0.68 -21.15
C ALA A 30 -15.54 -1.28 -22.47
N ALA A 31 -16.59 -0.71 -23.06
CA ALA A 31 -17.11 -1.13 -24.35
C ALA A 31 -16.15 -0.81 -25.51
N ILE A 32 -15.47 0.34 -25.50
CA ILE A 32 -14.50 0.72 -26.55
C ILE A 32 -13.25 -0.19 -26.52
N VAL A 33 -12.87 -0.72 -25.36
CA VAL A 33 -11.70 -1.62 -25.21
C VAL A 33 -12.06 -3.09 -25.44
N LEU A 34 -13.28 -3.55 -25.10
CA LEU A 34 -13.66 -4.97 -25.20
C LEU A 34 -14.30 -5.37 -26.54
N ILE A 35 -14.83 -4.43 -27.32
CA ILE A 35 -15.54 -4.74 -28.58
C ILE A 35 -14.60 -5.16 -29.75
N PRO A 36 -13.32 -4.73 -29.87
CA PRO A 36 -12.46 -5.21 -30.94
C PRO A 36 -12.03 -6.68 -30.80
N CYS A 37 -11.95 -7.22 -29.56
CA CYS A 37 -11.45 -8.59 -29.34
C CYS A 37 -12.45 -9.68 -29.72
N TRP A 38 -13.76 -9.37 -29.81
CA TRP A 38 -14.80 -10.35 -30.13
C TRP A 38 -15.11 -10.47 -31.63
N TRP A 39 -14.50 -9.63 -32.48
CA TRP A 39 -14.76 -9.63 -33.92
C TRP A 39 -13.65 -10.24 -34.78
N PHE A 40 -12.49 -10.59 -34.18
CA PHE A 40 -11.35 -11.17 -34.89
C PHE A 40 -11.09 -12.66 -34.60
N SER A 41 -11.85 -13.29 -33.70
CA SER A 41 -11.81 -14.74 -33.46
C SER A 41 -13.04 -15.39 -34.11
N GLY A 42 -12.95 -15.67 -35.41
CA GLY A 42 -14.02 -16.26 -36.19
C GLY A 42 -13.51 -17.22 -37.26
N ASP A 43 -13.57 -18.51 -36.91
CA ASP A 43 -13.78 -19.67 -37.80
C ASP A 43 -12.56 -20.28 -38.52
N GLU A 44 -11.81 -21.16 -37.82
CA GLU A 44 -11.08 -22.27 -38.47
C GLU A 44 -11.92 -23.55 -38.42
N ARG A 45 -12.67 -23.82 -39.50
CA ARG A 45 -13.25 -25.13 -39.77
C ARG A 45 -12.46 -25.88 -40.83
N SER A 46 -11.96 -27.05 -40.41
CA SER A 46 -11.43 -28.17 -41.19
C SER A 46 -12.23 -28.50 -42.47
N GLY A 47 -11.54 -28.66 -43.61
CA GLY A 47 -12.08 -29.40 -44.77
C GLY A 47 -11.53 -29.05 -46.17
N SER A 48 -10.58 -29.87 -46.67
CA SER A 48 -10.40 -30.41 -48.05
C SER A 48 -10.68 -29.57 -49.33
N ASP A 49 -9.64 -29.49 -50.17
CA ASP A 49 -9.56 -29.44 -51.66
C ASP A 49 -10.59 -28.65 -52.50
N ARG A 50 -10.13 -27.62 -53.23
CA ARG A 50 -10.00 -27.61 -54.72
C ARG A 50 -9.55 -26.26 -55.31
N HIS A 51 -8.91 -26.40 -56.47
CA HIS A 51 -8.34 -25.47 -57.47
C HIS A 51 -8.92 -24.07 -57.77
N ARG A 52 -7.98 -23.18 -58.17
CA ARG A 52 -8.02 -22.02 -59.12
C ARG A 52 -9.02 -20.89 -58.78
N HIS A 53 -8.70 -19.59 -58.77
CA HIS A 53 -8.08 -18.75 -59.81
C HIS A 53 -7.71 -17.36 -59.23
N SER A 54 -6.81 -16.67 -59.92
CA SER A 54 -6.32 -15.27 -59.78
C SER A 54 -7.37 -14.19 -59.45
N SER A 55 -7.04 -13.29 -58.52
CA SER A 55 -7.28 -11.83 -58.63
C SER A 55 -6.46 -11.10 -57.57
N GLY A 56 -5.71 -10.07 -57.98
CA GLY A 56 -4.79 -9.31 -57.14
C GLY A 56 -5.47 -8.45 -56.08
N GLY A 57 -4.81 -8.34 -54.93
CA GLY A 57 -5.10 -7.40 -53.87
C GLY A 57 -3.94 -7.40 -52.89
N ASP A 58 -3.27 -6.27 -52.75
CA ASP A 58 -2.25 -6.02 -51.73
C ASP A 58 -2.80 -6.41 -50.35
N ARG A 59 -2.22 -7.45 -49.75
CA ARG A 59 -2.42 -7.75 -48.33
C ARG A 59 -1.29 -7.09 -47.56
N ILE A 60 -1.59 -6.00 -46.87
CA ILE A 60 -0.74 -5.49 -45.80
C ILE A 60 -0.80 -6.54 -44.70
N ASN A 61 0.23 -7.39 -44.63
CA ASN A 61 0.44 -8.27 -43.49
C ASN A 61 0.87 -7.39 -42.32
N ILE A 62 -0.04 -7.11 -41.39
CA ILE A 62 0.32 -6.61 -40.07
C ILE A 62 0.48 -7.85 -39.22
N ASP A 63 1.71 -8.34 -39.07
CA ASP A 63 2.05 -9.29 -38.02
C ASP A 63 1.88 -8.52 -36.69
N ILE A 64 0.75 -8.75 -36.03
CA ILE A 64 0.58 -8.35 -34.64
C ILE A 64 1.08 -9.54 -33.83
N ASP A 65 2.27 -9.38 -33.27
CA ASP A 65 2.94 -10.35 -32.41
C ASP A 65 2.04 -10.62 -31.19
N ASP A 66 1.59 -11.88 -31.00
CA ASP A 66 0.68 -12.31 -29.92
C ASP A 66 1.19 -11.88 -28.52
N SER A 67 2.50 -11.74 -28.38
CA SER A 67 3.17 -11.24 -27.18
C SER A 67 2.76 -9.81 -26.78
N GLN A 68 2.42 -8.94 -27.75
CA GLN A 68 2.00 -7.57 -27.47
C GLN A 68 0.57 -7.50 -26.92
N ILE A 69 -0.33 -8.39 -27.37
CA ILE A 69 -1.71 -8.47 -26.91
C ILE A 69 -1.76 -8.98 -25.46
N GLU A 70 -1.01 -10.04 -25.15
CA GLU A 70 -0.94 -10.55 -23.77
C GLU A 70 -0.33 -9.53 -22.80
N SER A 71 0.70 -8.79 -23.23
CA SER A 71 1.29 -7.73 -22.40
C SER A 71 0.32 -6.58 -22.10
N ALA A 72 -0.49 -6.19 -23.08
CA ALA A 72 -1.47 -5.11 -22.92
C ALA A 72 -2.65 -5.54 -22.03
N ILE A 73 -3.11 -6.79 -22.15
CA ILE A 73 -4.15 -7.35 -21.28
C ILE A 73 -3.63 -7.51 -19.85
N SER A 74 -2.39 -7.99 -19.68
CA SER A 74 -1.76 -8.10 -18.35
C SER A 74 -1.55 -6.74 -17.68
N GLN A 75 -1.07 -5.73 -18.42
CA GLN A 75 -0.96 -4.35 -17.91
C GLN A 75 -2.34 -3.75 -17.56
N ALA A 76 -3.36 -4.00 -18.37
CA ALA A 76 -4.73 -3.54 -18.10
C ALA A 76 -5.35 -4.24 -16.88
N MET A 77 -5.11 -5.54 -16.69
CA MET A 77 -5.60 -6.28 -15.52
C MET A 77 -4.83 -5.95 -14.24
N GLY A 78 -3.51 -5.75 -14.31
CA GLY A 78 -2.68 -5.32 -13.17
C GLY A 78 -3.04 -3.91 -12.70
N SER A 79 -3.26 -2.99 -13.64
CA SER A 79 -3.76 -1.64 -13.32
C SER A 79 -5.19 -1.65 -12.79
N LEU A 80 -6.08 -2.54 -13.25
CA LEU A 80 -7.40 -2.71 -12.66
C LEU A 80 -7.36 -3.32 -11.26
N ALA A 81 -6.45 -4.26 -10.99
CA ALA A 81 -6.25 -4.85 -9.66
C ALA A 81 -5.66 -3.84 -8.67
N SER A 82 -4.72 -3.00 -9.10
CA SER A 82 -4.20 -1.91 -8.28
C SER A 82 -5.26 -0.83 -8.05
N ILE A 83 -6.08 -0.49 -9.05
CA ILE A 83 -7.23 0.42 -8.90
C ILE A 83 -8.30 -0.18 -7.98
N LEU A 84 -8.59 -1.48 -8.06
CA LEU A 84 -9.54 -2.16 -7.16
C LEU A 84 -8.99 -2.25 -5.72
N GLY A 85 -7.69 -2.48 -5.55
CA GLY A 85 -7.00 -2.36 -4.26
C GLY A 85 -7.06 -0.94 -3.70
N GLN A 86 -6.83 0.07 -4.55
CA GLN A 86 -6.98 1.47 -4.20
C GLN A 86 -8.43 1.89 -3.95
N MET A 87 -9.43 1.23 -4.55
CA MET A 87 -10.84 1.44 -4.23
C MET A 87 -11.22 0.88 -2.85
N LYS A 88 -10.61 -0.24 -2.42
CA LYS A 88 -10.71 -0.74 -1.03
C LYS A 88 -10.06 0.22 -0.03
N LEU A 89 -8.93 0.84 -0.37
CA LEU A 89 -8.31 1.91 0.43
C LEU A 89 -9.06 3.25 0.37
N ALA A 90 -9.70 3.58 -0.75
CA ALA A 90 -10.53 4.79 -0.87
C ALA A 90 -11.80 4.71 -0.01
N ASP A 91 -12.24 3.50 0.38
CA ASP A 91 -13.23 3.32 1.43
C ASP A 91 -12.67 3.63 2.84
N HIS A 92 -11.35 3.58 3.07
CA HIS A 92 -10.74 4.08 4.32
C HIS A 92 -10.71 5.61 4.41
N ALA A 93 -10.62 6.33 3.28
CA ALA A 93 -10.82 7.78 3.25
C ALA A 93 -12.29 8.19 3.53
N ARG A 94 -13.22 7.23 3.65
CA ARG A 94 -14.61 7.45 4.11
C ARG A 94 -14.81 7.35 5.61
N LEU A 95 -13.74 7.34 6.43
CA LEU A 95 -13.86 7.60 7.88
C LEU A 95 -14.13 9.09 8.19
N ARG A 96 -14.95 9.77 7.37
CA ARG A 96 -15.58 11.03 7.76
C ARG A 96 -16.69 10.71 8.76
N GLY A 97 -16.29 10.61 10.02
CA GLY A 97 -17.19 10.61 11.17
C GLY A 97 -17.74 9.23 11.53
N ALA A 98 -16.90 8.36 12.11
CA ALA A 98 -17.45 7.43 13.08
C ALA A 98 -18.09 8.29 14.20
N ALA A 99 -19.40 8.16 14.40
CA ALA A 99 -20.09 8.83 15.48
C ALA A 99 -19.65 8.22 16.83
N PRO A 100 -19.56 9.01 17.91
CA PRO A 100 -19.30 8.46 19.24
C PRO A 100 -20.41 7.44 19.58
N PRO A 101 -20.08 6.35 20.30
CA PRO A 101 -21.07 5.38 20.72
C PRO A 101 -22.11 6.06 21.61
N SER A 102 -23.35 5.60 21.53
CA SER A 102 -24.38 5.91 22.53
C SER A 102 -23.92 5.32 23.87
N GLY A 103 -23.47 6.17 24.79
CA GLY A 103 -22.84 5.77 26.04
C GLY A 103 -22.49 6.97 26.93
N LEU A 104 -21.51 6.78 27.80
CA LEU A 104 -21.00 7.80 28.72
C LEU A 104 -20.07 8.78 27.98
N GLY A 105 -20.32 10.09 28.09
CA GLY A 105 -19.41 11.13 27.60
C GLY A 105 -20.09 12.48 27.26
N PRO A 106 -19.31 13.51 26.91
CA PRO A 106 -17.85 13.53 26.95
C PRO A 106 -17.30 13.89 28.33
N GLN A 107 -16.29 13.13 28.78
CA GLN A 107 -15.30 13.70 29.71
C GLN A 107 -14.28 14.50 28.90
N THR A 108 -13.92 15.69 29.37
CA THR A 108 -12.96 16.56 28.70
C THR A 108 -11.75 16.79 29.59
N VAL A 109 -10.55 16.53 29.06
CA VAL A 109 -9.30 16.65 29.81
C VAL A 109 -8.27 17.41 28.98
N ALA A 110 -7.54 18.34 29.60
CA ALA A 110 -6.46 19.06 28.94
C ALA A 110 -5.18 18.22 28.89
N ALA A 111 -4.60 18.06 27.71
CA ALA A 111 -3.40 17.26 27.46
C ALA A 111 -2.56 17.86 26.31
N GLY A 112 -1.24 17.74 26.43
CA GLY A 112 -0.31 18.08 25.35
C GLY A 112 0.06 16.88 24.47
N ALA A 113 -0.05 15.67 25.02
CA ALA A 113 0.15 14.40 24.33
C ALA A 113 -0.82 13.34 24.89
N LEU A 114 -1.11 12.31 24.10
CA LEU A 114 -1.96 11.20 24.52
C LEU A 114 -1.17 9.89 24.50
N SER A 115 -1.20 9.19 25.63
CA SER A 115 -0.64 7.85 25.81
C SER A 115 -1.76 6.90 26.17
N ILE A 116 -1.92 5.84 25.40
CA ILE A 116 -2.94 4.82 25.61
C ILE A 116 -2.23 3.51 25.93
N SER A 117 -2.65 2.84 27.01
CA SER A 117 -2.07 1.57 27.42
C SER A 117 -3.12 0.61 27.94
N GLY A 118 -3.18 -0.61 27.41
CA GLY A 118 -4.07 -1.66 27.91
C GLY A 118 -4.42 -2.72 26.87
N SER A 119 -5.05 -3.80 27.31
CA SER A 119 -5.61 -4.83 26.41
C SER A 119 -7.09 -4.57 26.18
N CYS A 120 -7.52 -4.52 24.92
CA CYS A 120 -8.89 -4.25 24.52
C CYS A 120 -9.32 -5.20 23.40
N ASP A 121 -10.47 -5.84 23.59
CA ASP A 121 -11.14 -6.68 22.60
C ASP A 121 -12.28 -5.90 21.90
N GLY A 122 -12.74 -4.81 22.52
CA GLY A 122 -13.67 -3.84 21.94
C GLY A 122 -13.02 -2.87 20.95
N LYS A 123 -13.81 -1.90 20.47
CA LYS A 123 -13.33 -0.93 19.47
C LYS A 123 -12.80 0.34 20.12
N LEU A 124 -11.52 0.64 19.90
CA LEU A 124 -10.91 1.92 20.24
C LEU A 124 -10.82 2.80 18.99
N THR A 125 -11.54 3.92 18.99
CA THR A 125 -11.54 4.89 17.89
C THR A 125 -10.97 6.22 18.35
N ILE A 126 -9.98 6.74 17.64
CA ILE A 126 -9.30 8.01 17.92
C ILE A 126 -9.48 8.89 16.70
N MET A 127 -10.18 10.00 16.83
CA MET A 127 -10.51 10.88 15.71
C MET A 127 -10.00 12.31 15.96
N PRO A 128 -9.31 12.91 14.98
CA PRO A 128 -8.95 14.32 15.05
C PRO A 128 -10.21 15.19 15.03
N GLN A 129 -10.26 16.24 15.84
CA GLN A 129 -11.33 17.23 15.83
C GLN A 129 -10.76 18.64 15.94
N ALA A 130 -11.18 19.51 15.02
CA ALA A 130 -10.83 20.92 15.05
C ALA A 130 -11.39 21.63 16.29
N GLY A 131 -10.71 22.69 16.74
CA GLY A 131 -11.16 23.52 17.86
C GLY A 131 -10.94 22.92 19.26
N LEU A 132 -10.27 21.75 19.35
CA LEU A 132 -9.78 21.21 20.61
C LEU A 132 -8.44 21.87 20.94
N SER A 133 -8.44 22.96 21.70
CA SER A 133 -7.24 23.68 22.14
C SER A 133 -6.44 22.88 23.18
N GLY A 134 -5.85 21.74 22.80
CA GLY A 134 -5.14 20.85 23.71
C GLY A 134 -6.07 20.08 24.65
N GLN A 135 -7.31 19.82 24.23
CA GLN A 135 -8.29 19.05 24.99
C GLN A 135 -8.57 17.72 24.31
N VAL A 136 -8.73 16.67 25.10
CA VAL A 136 -9.18 15.35 24.65
C VAL A 136 -10.60 15.14 25.16
N ARG A 137 -11.52 14.74 24.27
CA ARG A 137 -12.88 14.32 24.65
C ARG A 137 -12.97 12.81 24.60
N ILE A 138 -13.53 12.22 25.66
CA ILE A 138 -13.59 10.78 25.85
C ILE A 138 -15.05 10.37 25.95
N TYR A 139 -15.45 9.41 25.12
CA TYR A 139 -16.73 8.75 25.15
C TYR A 139 -16.50 7.24 25.30
N ALA A 140 -17.32 6.56 26.08
CA ALA A 140 -17.21 5.12 26.29
C ALA A 140 -18.58 4.48 26.39
N ARG A 141 -18.71 3.23 25.95
CA ARG A 141 -20.00 2.51 25.95
C ARG A 141 -20.46 2.13 27.37
N HIS A 142 -19.61 1.47 28.15
CA HIS A 142 -19.99 0.88 29.44
C HIS A 142 -19.42 1.63 30.64
N ALA A 143 -18.10 1.76 30.74
CA ALA A 143 -17.42 2.46 31.82
C ALA A 143 -16.46 3.52 31.28
N LEU A 144 -16.22 4.58 32.03
CA LEU A 144 -15.22 5.57 31.62
C LEU A 144 -13.81 4.99 31.83
N PRO A 145 -12.88 5.20 30.90
CA PRO A 145 -11.49 4.76 31.03
C PRO A 145 -10.82 5.28 32.30
N ASN A 146 -9.87 4.52 32.83
CA ASN A 146 -8.99 5.05 33.88
C ASN A 146 -8.04 6.09 33.29
N LEU A 147 -8.07 7.30 33.84
CA LEU A 147 -7.26 8.43 33.42
C LEU A 147 -6.22 8.76 34.49
N SER A 148 -4.98 8.99 34.08
CA SER A 148 -3.94 9.49 34.96
C SER A 148 -3.04 10.48 34.22
N GLY A 149 -2.46 11.43 34.94
CA GLY A 149 -1.82 12.60 34.34
C GLY A 149 -2.84 13.60 33.80
N GLY A 150 -2.45 14.40 32.80
CA GLY A 150 -3.21 15.56 32.35
C GLY A 150 -2.77 16.87 33.03
N GLU A 151 -3.23 18.00 32.49
CA GLU A 151 -2.71 19.39 32.68
C GLU A 151 -1.63 19.81 31.66
N GLY A 152 -1.87 19.56 30.37
CA GLY A 152 -0.95 20.01 29.30
C GLY A 152 0.31 19.16 29.14
N ARG A 153 0.43 18.08 29.92
CA ARG A 153 1.46 17.03 29.78
C ARG A 153 0.86 15.83 29.03
N THR A 154 1.46 14.66 29.19
CA THR A 154 0.90 13.40 28.68
C THR A 154 -0.31 12.98 29.51
N LEU A 155 -1.43 12.73 28.84
CA LEU A 155 -2.60 12.06 29.41
C LEU A 155 -2.45 10.57 29.18
N ASN A 156 -2.42 9.78 30.25
CA ASN A 156 -2.40 8.33 30.18
C ASN A 156 -3.83 7.80 30.32
N LEU A 157 -4.24 6.96 29.37
CA LEU A 157 -5.58 6.38 29.31
C LEU A 157 -5.48 4.86 29.20
N ASN A 158 -6.19 4.14 30.09
CA ASN A 158 -6.44 2.71 29.92
C ASN A 158 -7.89 2.50 29.47
N PRO A 159 -8.13 2.13 28.19
CA PRO A 159 -9.47 2.15 27.62
C PRO A 159 -10.39 1.06 28.15
N CYS A 160 -9.85 -0.06 28.63
CA CYS A 160 -10.62 -1.27 28.94
C CYS A 160 -10.44 -1.71 30.38
N SER A 161 -10.42 -0.76 31.32
CA SER A 161 -10.17 -0.98 32.74
C SER A 161 -11.26 -1.83 33.42
N GLY A 162 -11.21 -3.15 33.24
CA GLY A 162 -12.12 -4.14 33.83
C GLY A 162 -13.21 -4.68 32.89
N ASP A 163 -13.29 -4.18 31.65
CA ASP A 163 -14.20 -4.66 30.60
C ASP A 163 -13.45 -4.66 29.27
N SER A 164 -13.11 -5.86 28.77
CA SER A 164 -12.34 -6.00 27.53
C SER A 164 -13.18 -5.72 26.28
N ASP A 165 -14.50 -5.86 26.35
CA ASP A 165 -15.45 -5.62 25.23
C ASP A 165 -15.89 -4.14 25.11
N GLN A 166 -15.18 -3.24 25.78
CA GLN A 166 -15.54 -1.85 25.83
C GLN A 166 -15.20 -1.09 24.54
N ASP A 167 -16.18 -0.37 23.99
CA ASP A 167 -15.91 0.61 22.94
C ASP A 167 -15.57 1.97 23.55
N VAL A 168 -14.47 2.56 23.07
CA VAL A 168 -13.99 3.88 23.46
C VAL A 168 -13.80 4.75 22.22
N TYR A 169 -14.31 5.97 22.28
CA TYR A 169 -14.15 6.97 21.24
C TYR A 169 -13.49 8.21 21.81
N LEU A 170 -12.36 8.60 21.21
CA LEU A 170 -11.56 9.74 21.61
C LEU A 170 -11.59 10.79 20.51
N SER A 171 -11.91 12.04 20.87
CA SER A 171 -11.67 13.20 20.00
C SER A 171 -10.43 13.94 20.48
N VAL A 172 -9.44 14.07 19.59
CA VAL A 172 -8.12 14.67 19.90
C VAL A 172 -7.79 15.80 18.95
N PRO A 173 -6.91 16.76 19.30
CA PRO A 173 -6.37 17.71 18.34
C PRO A 173 -5.51 16.98 17.29
N ALA A 174 -5.62 17.34 16.01
CA ALA A 174 -4.93 16.63 14.92
C ALA A 174 -3.40 16.61 15.07
N GLY A 175 -2.80 17.68 15.59
CA GLY A 175 -1.36 17.78 15.82
C GLY A 175 -0.87 17.20 17.15
N MET A 176 -1.75 16.58 17.96
CA MET A 176 -1.37 16.00 19.24
C MET A 176 -0.52 14.73 19.02
N PRO A 177 0.68 14.63 19.62
CA PRO A 177 1.44 13.39 19.59
C PRO A 177 0.66 12.26 20.26
N LEU A 178 0.63 11.11 19.58
CA LEU A 178 -0.12 9.94 20.00
C LEU A 178 0.80 8.74 20.19
N MET A 179 0.77 8.17 21.39
CA MET A 179 1.40 6.90 21.72
C MET A 179 0.31 5.90 22.09
N VAL A 180 0.28 4.75 21.44
CA VAL A 180 -0.65 3.66 21.75
C VAL A 180 0.16 2.39 21.98
N ASN A 181 0.01 1.81 23.16
CA ASN A 181 0.52 0.49 23.49
C ASN A 181 -0.67 -0.40 23.85
N SER A 182 -1.17 -1.15 22.86
CA SER A 182 -2.39 -1.94 23.03
C SER A 182 -2.15 -3.39 22.70
N SER A 183 -2.83 -4.30 23.40
CA SER A 183 -2.96 -5.69 22.97
C SER A 183 -4.43 -6.10 22.90
N GLY A 184 -4.72 -7.31 22.46
CA GLY A 184 -6.06 -7.87 22.37
C GLY A 184 -6.59 -7.94 20.94
N ASP A 185 -7.83 -8.40 20.83
CA ASP A 185 -8.38 -8.86 19.55
C ASP A 185 -9.30 -7.82 18.90
N GLY A 186 -9.40 -6.64 19.51
CA GLY A 186 -10.31 -5.59 19.10
C GLY A 186 -9.89 -4.79 17.88
N GLU A 187 -10.66 -3.75 17.54
CA GLU A 187 -10.34 -2.85 16.42
C GLU A 187 -9.76 -1.53 16.95
N LEU A 188 -8.56 -1.18 16.51
CA LEU A 188 -7.96 0.14 16.73
C LEU A 188 -8.08 0.97 15.46
N VAL A 189 -8.82 2.07 15.53
CA VAL A 189 -8.99 3.02 14.44
C VAL A 189 -8.41 4.38 14.83
N ILE A 190 -7.45 4.87 14.06
CA ILE A 190 -6.85 6.20 14.21
C ILE A 190 -7.20 7.02 12.96
N GLY A 191 -7.82 8.17 13.16
CA GLY A 191 -8.15 9.12 12.10
C GLY A 191 -6.90 9.83 11.55
N GLY A 192 -7.11 10.87 10.74
CA GLY A 192 -6.00 11.60 10.12
C GLY A 192 -5.25 12.51 11.08
N MET A 193 -4.10 12.07 11.56
CA MET A 193 -3.27 12.83 12.49
C MET A 193 -2.21 13.65 11.73
N ASP A 194 -2.06 14.92 12.11
CA ASP A 194 -1.02 15.82 11.60
C ASP A 194 0.27 15.75 12.45
N GLY A 195 0.22 15.07 13.60
CA GLY A 195 1.34 14.85 14.51
C GLY A 195 1.97 13.46 14.38
N ASP A 196 2.89 13.17 15.30
CA ASP A 196 3.58 11.88 15.39
C ASP A 196 2.64 10.82 15.96
N VAL A 197 2.63 9.65 15.32
CA VAL A 197 1.83 8.49 15.74
C VAL A 197 2.79 7.32 15.98
N SER A 198 2.86 6.86 17.23
CA SER A 198 3.60 5.66 17.62
C SER A 198 2.62 4.61 18.14
N VAL A 199 2.56 3.46 17.49
CA VAL A 199 1.69 2.35 17.90
C VAL A 199 2.53 1.10 18.12
N THR A 200 2.53 0.60 19.34
CA THR A 200 2.95 -0.76 19.68
C THR A 200 1.69 -1.59 19.86
N ARG A 201 1.56 -2.68 19.11
CA ARG A 201 0.36 -3.51 19.13
C ARG A 201 0.66 -4.99 19.11
N GLY A 202 0.05 -5.73 20.04
CA GLY A 202 -0.02 -7.19 20.03
C GLY A 202 -1.44 -7.71 19.96
N GLY A 203 -1.61 -9.03 19.95
CA GLY A 203 -2.92 -9.71 19.79
C GLY A 203 -3.35 -9.83 18.35
N ASP A 204 -4.61 -10.20 18.10
CA ASP A 204 -5.05 -10.58 16.74
C ASP A 204 -5.97 -9.54 16.09
N GLY A 205 -6.16 -8.41 16.78
CA GLY A 205 -7.09 -7.39 16.36
C GLY A 205 -6.63 -6.60 15.14
N LYS A 206 -7.53 -5.81 14.55
CA LYS A 206 -7.25 -4.98 13.35
C LYS A 206 -6.79 -3.57 13.69
N LEU A 207 -5.77 -3.06 13.00
CA LEU A 207 -5.30 -1.67 13.08
C LEU A 207 -5.65 -0.93 11.79
N THR A 208 -6.28 0.23 11.90
CA THR A 208 -6.52 1.13 10.77
C THR A 208 -6.07 2.55 11.13
N ILE A 209 -5.19 3.12 10.33
CA ILE A 209 -4.72 4.51 10.45
C ILE A 209 -5.06 5.24 9.15
N THR A 210 -5.78 6.36 9.24
CA THR A 210 -6.15 7.13 8.05
C THR A 210 -4.94 7.91 7.53
N SER A 211 -4.31 8.72 8.37
CA SER A 211 -3.06 9.37 8.02
C SER A 211 -2.22 9.71 9.25
N ALA A 212 -0.91 9.80 9.06
CA ALA A 212 0.03 10.29 10.05
C ALA A 212 1.14 11.12 9.38
N ARG A 213 1.70 12.10 10.10
CA ARG A 213 2.89 12.82 9.62
C ARG A 213 4.13 11.93 9.75
N HIS A 214 4.50 11.58 10.97
CA HIS A 214 5.55 10.60 11.25
C HIS A 214 4.92 9.37 11.89
N LEU A 215 5.29 8.19 11.40
CA LEU A 215 4.69 6.95 11.81
C LEU A 215 5.74 5.98 12.37
N ARG A 216 5.49 5.49 13.59
CA ARG A 216 6.21 4.34 14.14
C ARG A 216 5.22 3.23 14.46
N LEU A 217 5.40 2.06 13.86
CA LEU A 217 4.61 0.87 14.15
C LEU A 217 5.50 -0.25 14.67
N GLU A 218 5.12 -0.84 15.79
CA GLU A 218 5.71 -2.05 16.35
C GLU A 218 4.58 -3.06 16.52
N LEU A 219 4.46 -3.98 15.56
CA LEU A 219 3.35 -4.91 15.46
C LEU A 219 3.86 -6.32 15.79
N SER A 220 3.45 -6.86 16.93
CA SER A 220 3.63 -8.25 17.31
C SER A 220 2.27 -8.96 17.31
N SER A 221 1.57 -8.88 16.18
CA SER A 221 0.16 -9.25 16.02
C SER A 221 -0.05 -10.14 14.81
N ASP A 222 -1.02 -11.04 14.91
CA ASP A 222 -1.54 -11.78 13.76
C ASP A 222 -2.68 -11.04 13.04
N GLY A 223 -3.14 -9.92 13.61
CA GLY A 223 -4.12 -9.06 12.99
C GLY A 223 -3.55 -8.12 11.93
N ASP A 224 -4.43 -7.74 10.99
CA ASP A 224 -4.07 -6.86 9.86
C ASP A 224 -3.87 -5.40 10.29
N ALA A 225 -2.89 -4.75 9.66
CA ALA A 225 -2.65 -3.31 9.79
C ALA A 225 -2.82 -2.61 8.44
N SER A 226 -3.61 -1.53 8.42
CA SER A 226 -3.86 -0.72 7.25
C SER A 226 -3.58 0.75 7.54
N VAL A 227 -2.73 1.39 6.75
CA VAL A 227 -2.39 2.81 6.83
C VAL A 227 -2.70 3.44 5.49
N ALA A 228 -3.61 4.41 5.42
CA ALA A 228 -3.96 4.97 4.11
C ALA A 228 -2.89 5.93 3.58
N ILE A 229 -2.37 6.84 4.41
CA ILE A 229 -1.37 7.84 3.99
C ILE A 229 -0.32 8.07 5.09
N VAL A 230 0.96 8.12 4.70
CA VAL A 230 2.05 8.65 5.53
C VAL A 230 2.66 9.86 4.80
N ASP A 231 2.55 11.03 5.42
CA ASP A 231 3.02 12.28 4.82
C ASP A 231 4.53 12.51 4.98
N GLY A 232 5.13 11.99 6.04
CA GLY A 232 6.56 12.05 6.34
C GLY A 232 7.13 10.64 6.51
N ASP A 233 8.10 10.50 7.41
CA ASP A 233 8.85 9.25 7.56
C ASP A 233 8.06 8.18 8.34
N ALA A 234 8.22 6.93 7.92
CA ALA A 234 7.63 5.76 8.57
C ALA A 234 8.69 4.71 8.93
N VAL A 235 8.63 4.23 10.17
CA VAL A 235 9.39 3.07 10.64
C VAL A 235 8.43 2.01 11.15
N ILE A 236 8.43 0.84 10.52
CA ILE A 236 7.50 -0.24 10.81
C ILE A 236 8.30 -1.50 11.09
N ASN A 237 8.09 -2.07 12.27
CA ASN A 237 8.60 -3.38 12.64
C ASN A 237 7.40 -4.30 12.85
N ARG A 238 7.34 -5.40 12.10
CA ARG A 238 6.24 -6.37 12.15
C ARG A 238 6.81 -7.77 12.42
N SER A 239 6.28 -8.43 13.43
CA SER A 239 6.51 -9.85 13.70
C SER A 239 5.16 -10.54 13.87
N GLY A 240 4.84 -11.50 13.00
CA GLY A 240 3.55 -12.20 13.02
C GLY A 240 3.04 -12.54 11.63
N SER A 241 1.81 -13.03 11.56
CA SER A 241 1.15 -13.46 10.32
C SER A 241 0.19 -12.43 9.72
N GLY A 242 -0.10 -11.33 10.43
CA GLY A 242 -0.99 -10.28 9.96
C GLY A 242 -0.44 -9.52 8.75
N SER A 243 -1.32 -9.12 7.83
CA SER A 243 -0.94 -8.39 6.62
C SER A 243 -0.76 -6.91 6.92
N LEU A 244 0.21 -6.27 6.25
CA LEU A 244 0.46 -4.84 6.32
C LEU A 244 0.09 -4.20 4.99
N THR A 245 -0.81 -3.22 5.01
CA THR A 245 -1.13 -2.40 3.84
C THR A 245 -0.83 -0.92 4.11
N ILE A 246 -0.08 -0.29 3.23
CA ILE A 246 0.17 1.16 3.23
C ILE A 246 -0.27 1.70 1.87
N GLY A 247 -1.15 2.69 1.85
CA GLY A 247 -1.61 3.33 0.62
C GLY A 247 -0.51 4.17 0.01
N ASP A 248 -0.34 5.40 0.50
CA ASP A 248 0.65 6.34 -0.02
C ASP A 248 1.70 6.66 1.04
N SER A 249 2.99 6.54 0.70
CA SER A 249 4.11 6.97 1.53
C SER A 249 4.89 8.07 0.82
N ARG A 250 4.92 9.26 1.42
CA ARG A 250 5.57 10.45 0.85
C ARG A 250 6.96 10.72 1.40
N GLY A 251 7.24 10.29 2.63
CA GLY A 251 8.58 10.35 3.24
C GLY A 251 9.27 8.99 3.25
N ASP A 252 10.43 8.95 3.92
CA ASP A 252 11.28 7.75 3.93
C ASP A 252 10.57 6.60 4.65
N LEU A 253 10.55 5.43 4.01
CA LEU A 253 9.83 4.25 4.49
C LEU A 253 10.83 3.14 4.86
N ARG A 254 10.84 2.76 6.13
CA ARG A 254 11.61 1.62 6.62
C ARG A 254 10.68 0.56 7.18
N ILE A 255 10.69 -0.63 6.58
CA ILE A 255 9.90 -1.78 7.02
C ILE A 255 10.85 -2.93 7.34
N ASN A 256 10.79 -3.47 8.56
CA ASN A 256 11.39 -4.75 8.91
C ASN A 256 10.26 -5.69 9.32
N ALA A 257 10.11 -6.77 8.59
CA ALA A 257 9.00 -7.69 8.76
C ALA A 257 9.50 -9.12 8.85
N SER A 258 8.90 -9.89 9.75
CA SER A 258 9.18 -11.32 9.92
C SER A 258 7.88 -12.09 10.13
N GLY A 259 7.73 -13.22 9.44
CA GLY A 259 6.54 -14.07 9.47
C GLY A 259 5.89 -14.16 8.10
N ASP A 260 4.65 -14.65 8.05
CA ASP A 260 4.00 -15.09 6.80
C ASP A 260 2.99 -14.10 6.23
N GLY A 261 2.78 -12.95 6.89
CA GLY A 261 1.87 -11.92 6.41
C GLY A 261 2.42 -11.13 5.23
N ASP A 262 1.51 -10.80 4.30
CA ASP A 262 1.80 -10.02 3.09
C ASP A 262 2.04 -8.54 3.41
N ILE A 263 2.85 -7.89 2.57
CA ILE A 263 3.06 -6.45 2.59
C ILE A 263 2.58 -5.86 1.26
N SER A 264 1.64 -4.92 1.32
CA SER A 264 1.12 -4.20 0.17
C SER A 264 1.35 -2.70 0.33
N LEU A 265 2.13 -2.12 -0.58
CA LEU A 265 2.43 -0.69 -0.65
C LEU A 265 1.79 -0.12 -1.93
N GLY A 266 1.01 0.95 -1.82
CA GLY A 266 0.37 1.58 -2.98
C GLY A 266 1.37 2.44 -3.76
N VAL A 267 1.62 3.67 -3.32
CA VAL A 267 2.57 4.62 -3.91
C VAL A 267 3.69 4.90 -2.91
N VAL A 268 4.93 4.77 -3.37
CA VAL A 268 6.13 4.98 -2.56
C VAL A 268 6.99 6.04 -3.24
N ALA A 269 6.96 7.26 -2.72
CA ALA A 269 7.54 8.42 -3.39
C ALA A 269 8.99 8.75 -3.00
N ALA A 270 9.44 8.31 -1.82
CA ALA A 270 10.76 8.61 -1.27
C ALA A 270 11.58 7.33 -0.99
N THR A 271 12.67 7.46 -0.23
CA THR A 271 13.61 6.36 -0.02
C THR A 271 12.93 5.22 0.72
N THR A 272 13.10 3.99 0.24
CA THR A 272 12.51 2.81 0.87
C THR A 272 13.54 1.75 1.20
N VAL A 273 13.50 1.26 2.44
CA VAL A 273 14.26 0.10 2.87
C VAL A 273 13.28 -0.91 3.45
N LEU A 274 13.05 -2.00 2.73
CA LEU A 274 12.16 -3.07 3.13
C LEU A 274 12.98 -4.34 3.33
N SER A 275 12.85 -4.97 4.49
CA SER A 275 13.32 -6.32 4.75
C SER A 275 12.15 -7.19 5.19
N GLN A 276 11.88 -8.27 4.45
CA GLN A 276 10.86 -9.27 4.78
C GLN A 276 11.54 -10.62 4.94
N ARG A 277 11.26 -11.30 6.05
CA ARG A 277 11.73 -12.66 6.29
C ARG A 277 10.57 -13.60 6.58
N GLY A 278 10.39 -14.60 5.74
CA GLY A 278 9.28 -15.56 5.86
C GLY A 278 8.63 -15.81 4.51
N SER A 279 7.35 -16.16 4.55
CA SER A 279 6.63 -16.65 3.37
C SER A 279 5.70 -15.62 2.72
N GLY A 280 5.53 -14.46 3.34
CA GLY A 280 4.59 -13.44 2.86
C GLY A 280 5.10 -12.69 1.63
N ASP A 281 4.17 -12.37 0.72
CA ASP A 281 4.46 -11.63 -0.51
C ASP A 281 4.71 -10.15 -0.23
N VAL A 282 5.48 -9.50 -1.09
CA VAL A 282 5.64 -8.05 -1.12
C VAL A 282 5.14 -7.49 -2.44
N LYS A 283 4.15 -6.61 -2.38
CA LYS A 283 3.51 -5.96 -3.52
C LYS A 283 3.68 -4.46 -3.40
N ILE A 284 4.28 -3.82 -4.40
CA ILE A 284 4.45 -2.36 -4.49
C ILE A 284 3.75 -1.89 -5.77
N GLY A 285 2.74 -1.04 -5.66
CA GLY A 285 1.98 -0.54 -6.80
C GLY A 285 2.80 0.40 -7.68
N THR A 286 3.39 1.43 -7.09
CA THR A 286 4.24 2.41 -7.78
C THR A 286 5.42 2.78 -6.91
N LEU A 287 6.62 2.62 -7.45
CA LEU A 287 7.87 3.01 -6.82
C LEU A 287 8.48 4.19 -7.57
N SER A 288 8.53 5.36 -6.93
CA SER A 288 9.12 6.58 -7.51
C SER A 288 10.40 7.04 -6.81
N GLY A 289 10.67 6.54 -5.60
CA GLY A 289 11.90 6.85 -4.87
C GLY A 289 12.94 5.72 -4.97
N PRO A 290 14.20 5.98 -4.54
CA PRO A 290 15.21 4.94 -4.41
C PRO A 290 14.76 3.83 -3.46
N ALA A 291 15.01 2.57 -3.79
CA ALA A 291 14.62 1.46 -2.91
C ALA A 291 15.70 0.39 -2.74
N ARG A 292 15.72 -0.19 -1.54
CA ARG A 292 16.40 -1.43 -1.23
C ARG A 292 15.40 -2.43 -0.64
N LEU A 293 15.18 -3.52 -1.37
CA LEU A 293 14.23 -4.58 -1.04
C LEU A 293 15.02 -5.85 -0.74
N ASP A 294 14.85 -6.40 0.46
CA ASP A 294 15.55 -7.59 0.94
C ASP A 294 14.51 -8.62 1.38
N ILE A 295 14.33 -9.67 0.58
CA ILE A 295 13.33 -10.72 0.79
C ILE A 295 14.04 -12.04 1.03
N ALA A 296 13.89 -12.61 2.23
CA ALA A 296 14.44 -13.92 2.55
C ALA A 296 13.32 -14.89 2.89
N GLY A 297 13.18 -15.95 2.08
CA GLY A 297 12.14 -16.97 2.22
C GLY A 297 11.46 -17.28 0.89
N ASN A 298 10.17 -17.63 0.94
CA ASN A 298 9.44 -18.16 -0.23
C ASN A 298 8.39 -17.20 -0.80
N GLY A 299 8.36 -15.95 -0.33
CA GLY A 299 7.42 -14.95 -0.80
C GLY A 299 7.82 -14.35 -2.15
N ASP A 300 6.83 -13.94 -2.94
CA ASP A 300 7.04 -13.24 -4.21
C ASP A 300 7.28 -11.74 -3.97
N LEU A 301 8.07 -11.11 -4.85
CA LEU A 301 8.22 -9.67 -4.93
C LEU A 301 7.63 -9.15 -6.23
N HIS A 302 6.59 -8.33 -6.14
CA HIS A 302 5.98 -7.65 -7.28
C HIS A 302 6.06 -6.13 -7.15
N VAL A 303 6.63 -5.46 -8.15
CA VAL A 303 6.63 -4.01 -8.31
C VAL A 303 5.89 -3.66 -9.60
N GLY A 304 4.78 -2.94 -9.50
CA GLY A 304 3.89 -2.65 -10.63
C GLY A 304 4.45 -1.64 -11.61
N LEU A 305 4.61 -0.39 -11.18
CA LEU A 305 5.24 0.70 -11.95
C LEU A 305 6.50 1.18 -11.25
N VAL A 306 7.55 1.45 -12.02
CA VAL A 306 8.83 1.92 -11.47
C VAL A 306 9.33 3.18 -12.18
N GLN A 307 9.70 4.18 -11.41
CA GLN A 307 10.31 5.40 -11.89
C GLN A 307 11.35 5.83 -10.86
N THR A 308 12.51 5.20 -10.86
CA THR A 308 13.49 5.37 -9.78
C THR A 308 14.91 5.50 -10.30
N ASP A 309 15.71 6.30 -9.61
CA ASP A 309 17.13 6.44 -9.91
C ASP A 309 17.92 5.18 -9.51
N ALA A 310 17.49 4.48 -8.45
CA ALA A 310 18.19 3.31 -7.94
C ALA A 310 17.24 2.28 -7.30
N LEU A 311 17.35 1.04 -7.75
CA LEU A 311 16.63 -0.10 -7.19
C LEU A 311 17.61 -1.24 -6.87
N GLY A 312 17.75 -1.55 -5.59
CA GLY A 312 18.44 -2.73 -5.10
C GLY A 312 17.45 -3.80 -4.67
N VAL A 313 17.58 -5.01 -5.21
CA VAL A 313 16.77 -6.18 -4.84
C VAL A 313 17.71 -7.30 -4.41
N ALA A 314 17.56 -7.78 -3.19
CA ALA A 314 18.16 -9.01 -2.71
C ALA A 314 17.02 -9.97 -2.41
N MET A 315 17.00 -11.12 -3.07
CA MET A 315 16.07 -12.20 -2.77
C MET A 315 16.85 -13.48 -2.50
N SER A 316 16.43 -14.23 -1.50
CA SER A 316 16.96 -15.57 -1.27
C SER A 316 15.88 -16.56 -0.89
N GLY A 317 15.64 -17.56 -1.74
CA GLY A 317 14.79 -18.70 -1.46
C GLY A 317 14.22 -19.34 -2.73
N SER A 318 12.89 -19.35 -2.84
CA SER A 318 12.17 -19.98 -3.97
C SER A 318 11.01 -19.13 -4.50
N GLY A 319 11.11 -17.81 -4.33
CA GLY A 319 10.10 -16.84 -4.75
C GLY A 319 10.34 -16.33 -6.18
N SER A 320 9.40 -15.57 -6.69
CA SER A 320 9.53 -14.89 -7.99
C SER A 320 9.67 -13.38 -7.84
N LEU A 321 10.52 -12.79 -8.69
CA LEU A 321 10.68 -11.35 -8.82
C LEU A 321 9.96 -10.88 -10.08
N ARG A 322 9.01 -9.95 -9.95
CA ARG A 322 8.36 -9.29 -11.09
C ARG A 322 8.43 -7.78 -10.94
N ILE A 323 9.17 -7.13 -11.82
CA ILE A 323 9.23 -5.67 -11.94
C ILE A 323 8.54 -5.28 -13.25
N GLY A 324 7.46 -4.52 -13.14
CA GLY A 324 6.68 -4.03 -14.28
C GLY A 324 7.36 -2.90 -15.05
N PRO A 325 6.64 -2.24 -15.96
CA PRO A 325 7.23 -1.25 -16.86
C PRO A 325 7.61 0.05 -16.15
N GLY A 326 8.52 0.79 -16.78
CA GLY A 326 9.00 2.06 -16.26
C GLY A 326 10.48 2.30 -16.55
N GLU A 327 11.13 3.09 -15.70
CA GLU A 327 12.54 3.49 -15.81
C GLU A 327 13.28 3.22 -14.49
N ILE A 328 14.44 2.58 -14.60
CA ILE A 328 15.37 2.32 -13.49
C ILE A 328 16.76 2.83 -13.91
N GLY A 329 17.28 3.83 -13.20
CA GLY A 329 18.63 4.34 -13.46
C GLY A 329 19.70 3.27 -13.21
N VAL A 330 19.78 2.80 -11.96
CA VAL A 330 20.68 1.72 -11.53
C VAL A 330 19.88 0.59 -10.91
N PHE A 331 20.06 -0.61 -11.44
CA PHE A 331 19.46 -1.84 -10.94
C PHE A 331 20.53 -2.77 -10.36
N ASP A 332 20.45 -3.10 -9.08
CA ASP A 332 21.34 -4.08 -8.44
C ASP A 332 20.49 -5.25 -7.94
N ALA A 333 20.64 -6.41 -8.56
CA ALA A 333 19.89 -7.62 -8.23
C ALA A 333 20.83 -8.71 -7.68
N SER A 334 20.45 -9.27 -6.55
CA SER A 334 21.09 -10.46 -5.96
C SER A 334 20.02 -11.51 -5.70
N LEU A 335 19.97 -12.56 -6.52
CA LEU A 335 19.01 -13.67 -6.38
C LEU A 335 19.77 -14.93 -5.97
N ALA A 336 19.37 -15.54 -4.86
CA ALA A 336 20.06 -16.66 -4.26
C ALA A 336 19.09 -17.79 -3.89
N GLY A 337 19.07 -18.84 -4.70
CA GLY A 337 18.19 -19.99 -4.57
C GLY A 337 17.71 -20.43 -5.94
N SER A 338 16.42 -20.74 -6.02
CA SER A 338 15.71 -21.10 -7.26
C SER A 338 14.74 -19.98 -7.66
N ASP A 339 15.13 -18.73 -7.43
CA ASP A 339 14.29 -17.57 -7.69
C ASP A 339 14.27 -17.23 -9.20
N ASP A 340 13.08 -16.98 -9.74
CA ASP A 340 12.88 -16.56 -11.13
C ASP A 340 12.49 -15.08 -11.20
N GLY A 341 13.24 -14.31 -11.98
CA GLY A 341 13.07 -12.86 -12.10
C GLY A 341 12.71 -12.38 -13.50
N GLU A 342 11.76 -11.46 -13.57
CA GLU A 342 11.36 -10.76 -14.78
C GLU A 342 11.30 -9.25 -14.54
N VAL A 343 11.99 -8.49 -15.39
CA VAL A 343 12.02 -7.02 -15.36
C VAL A 343 11.58 -6.48 -16.71
N SER A 344 10.47 -5.76 -16.71
CA SER A 344 9.89 -5.12 -17.90
C SER A 344 10.30 -3.65 -18.08
N ALA A 345 10.87 -3.03 -17.05
CA ALA A 345 11.35 -1.65 -17.07
C ALA A 345 12.60 -1.46 -17.95
N HIS A 346 12.80 -0.24 -18.41
CA HIS A 346 14.06 0.20 -18.99
C HIS A 346 15.11 0.33 -17.89
N VAL A 347 16.22 -0.38 -18.05
CA VAL A 347 17.33 -0.35 -17.09
C VAL A 347 18.53 0.34 -17.71
N GLY A 348 18.98 1.44 -17.08
CA GLY A 348 20.17 2.17 -17.49
C GLY A 348 21.45 1.38 -17.23
N THR A 349 21.75 1.11 -15.96
CA THR A 349 22.89 0.29 -15.54
C THR A 349 22.42 -0.87 -14.68
N SER A 350 22.87 -2.10 -14.98
CA SER A 350 22.52 -3.28 -14.19
C SER A 350 23.74 -3.98 -13.58
N ARG A 351 23.64 -4.41 -12.32
CA ARG A 351 24.53 -5.38 -11.67
C ARG A 351 23.69 -6.58 -11.21
N GLN A 352 24.17 -7.78 -11.47
CA GLN A 352 23.44 -9.01 -11.18
C GLN A 352 24.37 -10.02 -10.49
N THR A 353 23.91 -10.59 -9.39
CA THR A 353 24.55 -11.71 -8.69
C THR A 353 23.50 -12.82 -8.59
N LEU A 354 23.68 -13.91 -9.32
CA LEU A 354 22.72 -15.01 -9.39
C LEU A 354 23.37 -16.30 -8.90
N SER A 355 22.64 -17.10 -8.12
CA SER A 355 23.00 -18.50 -7.88
C SER A 355 22.86 -19.35 -9.15
N HIS A 356 23.44 -20.56 -9.15
CA HIS A 356 23.41 -21.45 -10.31
C HIS A 356 21.99 -21.76 -10.83
N ASP A 357 20.99 -21.76 -9.94
CA ASP A 357 19.60 -22.12 -10.27
C ASP A 357 18.66 -20.92 -10.37
N ALA A 358 19.15 -19.68 -10.18
CA ALA A 358 18.32 -18.49 -10.28
C ALA A 358 18.34 -17.92 -11.71
N THR A 359 17.18 -17.44 -12.17
CA THR A 359 17.07 -16.82 -13.50
C THR A 359 16.62 -15.37 -13.40
N LEU A 360 17.09 -14.50 -14.30
CA LEU A 360 16.68 -13.10 -14.38
C LEU A 360 16.62 -12.64 -15.83
N THR A 361 15.45 -12.21 -16.28
CA THR A 361 15.21 -11.69 -17.63
C THR A 361 14.96 -10.19 -17.59
N LEU A 362 15.75 -9.43 -18.35
CA LEU A 362 15.54 -7.99 -18.58
C LEU A 362 14.95 -7.81 -19.99
N ARG A 363 13.68 -7.42 -20.09
CA ARG A 363 13.00 -7.25 -21.40
C ARG A 363 13.48 -6.02 -22.16
N HIS A 364 13.83 -4.95 -21.45
CA HIS A 364 14.32 -3.71 -22.03
C HIS A 364 15.55 -3.20 -21.26
N GLY A 365 16.75 -3.57 -21.71
CA GLY A 365 18.00 -2.88 -21.36
C GLY A 365 19.02 -3.67 -20.54
N ALA A 366 20.23 -3.79 -21.11
CA ALA A 366 21.48 -3.28 -20.57
C ALA A 366 22.44 -3.10 -21.76
N ASP A 367 22.66 -1.88 -22.26
CA ASP A 367 23.71 -1.64 -23.25
C ASP A 367 25.05 -1.97 -22.58
N GLY A 368 25.72 -3.00 -23.10
CA GLY A 368 26.90 -3.58 -22.49
C GLY A 368 27.97 -2.54 -22.20
N SER A 369 28.24 -2.30 -20.91
CA SER A 369 29.46 -1.61 -20.49
C SER A 369 30.02 -2.22 -19.22
N THR A 370 31.29 -2.58 -19.33
CA THR A 370 32.14 -3.23 -18.34
C THR A 370 32.35 -2.38 -17.08
N MET A 371 32.39 -3.09 -15.96
CA MET A 371 32.56 -2.67 -14.56
C MET A 371 33.56 -1.53 -14.27
N VAL A 372 33.17 -0.69 -13.29
CA VAL A 372 34.06 -0.11 -12.28
C VAL A 372 33.62 -0.66 -10.91
N PRO A 373 34.52 -1.22 -10.07
CA PRO A 373 34.13 -1.78 -8.77
C PRO A 373 33.70 -0.66 -7.83
N LEU A 374 32.47 -0.74 -7.30
CA LEU A 374 32.04 0.10 -6.18
C LEU A 374 32.64 -0.42 -4.86
N PRO A 375 32.94 0.49 -3.91
CA PRO A 375 33.42 0.11 -2.58
C PRO A 375 32.42 -0.81 -1.85
N PRO A 376 32.91 -1.67 -0.94
CA PRO A 376 32.07 -2.60 -0.19
C PRO A 376 31.01 -1.86 0.63
N LEU A 377 29.79 -2.42 0.62
CA LEU A 377 28.65 -1.93 1.40
C LEU A 377 28.99 -1.86 2.90
N PRO A 378 28.50 -0.83 3.63
CA PRO A 378 28.54 -0.84 5.07
C PRO A 378 27.72 -2.04 5.61
N PRO A 379 28.20 -2.72 6.67
CA PRO A 379 27.52 -3.88 7.22
C PRO A 379 26.11 -3.51 7.70
N LEU A 380 25.16 -4.41 7.42
CA LEU A 380 23.83 -4.37 8.01
C LEU A 380 23.95 -4.24 9.54
N PRO A 381 23.19 -3.34 10.18
CA PRO A 381 23.10 -3.32 11.64
C PRO A 381 22.69 -4.70 12.15
N PRO A 382 23.30 -5.19 13.24
CA PRO A 382 22.92 -6.48 13.80
C PRO A 382 21.44 -6.45 14.17
N LEU A 383 20.75 -7.54 13.85
CA LEU A 383 19.39 -7.78 14.31
C LEU A 383 19.37 -7.67 15.82
N HIS A 384 18.54 -6.77 16.34
CA HIS A 384 18.24 -6.80 17.76
C HIS A 384 17.61 -8.16 18.08
N PRO A 385 18.08 -8.87 19.13
CA PRO A 385 17.41 -10.06 19.60
C PRO A 385 15.97 -9.70 19.95
N LEU A 386 15.02 -10.55 19.53
CA LEU A 386 13.65 -10.50 20.03
C LEU A 386 13.69 -10.49 21.57
N PRO A 387 12.90 -9.63 22.25
CA PRO A 387 12.77 -9.71 23.70
C PRO A 387 12.27 -11.12 24.09
N PRO A 388 12.84 -11.74 25.14
CA PRO A 388 12.30 -12.99 25.64
C PRO A 388 10.87 -12.75 26.13
N GLY A 389 9.96 -13.61 25.68
CA GLY A 389 8.56 -13.64 26.10
C GLY A 389 8.38 -14.04 27.56
#